data_AF-A0A920JVC9-F1
#
_entry.id   AF-A0A920JVC9-F1
#
_cell.length_a   1.000
_cell.length_b   1.000
_cell.length_c   1.000
_cell.angle_alpha   90.00
_cell.angle_beta   90.00
_cell.angle_gamma   90.00
#
_symmetry.space_group_name_H-M   'P 1'
#
loop_
_entity.id
_entity.type
_entity.pdbx_description
1 polymer ?
#
loop_
_entity_poly.entity_id
_entity_poly.type
_entity_poly.pdbx_seq_one_letter_code
_entity_poly.pdbx_strand_id
1 'polypeptide(L)' 'MHGGNGISDEYSVMRHMMNLEVVNTYEGTSDVHALILGRAQTGIQAFK' A
#
# COMPACT_ATOMS: atom_id res chain seq x y z
N MET A 1 -2.07 -18.94 7.29
CA MET A 1 -1.35 -17.79 7.90
C MET A 1 -2.28 -17.04 8.87
N HIS A 2 -2.69 -17.67 9.99
CA HIS A 2 -3.57 -17.16 11.08
C HIS A 2 -5.07 -17.49 11.03
N GLY A 3 -5.75 -17.60 9.88
CA GLY A 3 -7.16 -18.01 9.84
C GLY A 3 -8.05 -17.09 10.72
N GLY A 4 -9.03 -17.65 11.44
CA GLY A 4 -9.88 -16.87 12.37
C GLY A 4 -9.11 -16.16 13.49
N ASN A 5 -7.89 -16.62 13.84
CA ASN A 5 -7.05 -15.98 14.84
C ASN A 5 -6.50 -14.64 14.37
N GLY A 6 -6.57 -14.32 13.07
CA GLY A 6 -6.23 -12.99 12.57
C GLY A 6 -7.21 -11.90 13.01
N ILE A 7 -8.44 -12.27 13.39
CA ILE A 7 -9.55 -11.37 13.78
C ILE A 7 -9.75 -11.37 15.30
N SER A 8 -9.15 -12.32 16.03
CA SER A 8 -9.16 -12.32 17.49
C SER A 8 -8.40 -11.11 18.03
N ASP A 9 -8.97 -10.45 19.04
CA ASP A 9 -8.38 -9.26 19.69
C ASP A 9 -7.05 -9.59 20.41
N GLU A 10 -6.77 -10.88 20.61
CA GLU A 10 -5.50 -11.41 21.12
C GLU A 10 -4.34 -11.24 20.13
N TYR A 11 -4.62 -11.09 18.83
CA TYR A 11 -3.61 -10.96 17.79
C TYR A 11 -3.78 -9.65 17.03
N SER A 12 -2.78 -8.77 17.20
CA SER A 12 -2.73 -7.44 16.58
C SER A 12 -2.64 -7.40 15.05
N VAL A 13 -2.72 -8.53 14.36
CA VAL A 13 -2.47 -8.62 12.91
C VAL A 13 -3.51 -7.85 12.10
N MET A 14 -4.80 -7.98 12.42
CA MET A 14 -5.84 -7.22 11.73
C MET A 14 -5.73 -5.72 12.00
N ARG A 15 -5.38 -5.30 13.22
CA ARG A 15 -5.12 -3.89 13.54
C ARG A 15 -3.96 -3.34 12.68
N HIS A 16 -2.86 -4.07 12.57
CA HIS A 16 -1.73 -3.62 11.75
C HIS A 16 -2.04 -3.62 10.25
N MET A 17 -2.81 -4.59 9.75
CA MET A 17 -3.28 -4.60 8.37
C MET A 17 -4.08 -3.32 8.06
N MET A 18 -5.02 -2.94 8.92
CA MET A 18 -5.81 -1.73 8.75
C MET A 18 -4.94 -0.46 8.80
N ASN A 19 -3.96 -0.40 9.70
CA ASN A 19 -3.03 0.73 9.75
C ASN A 19 -2.19 0.84 8.45
N LEU A 20 -1.73 -0.29 7.90
CA LEU A 20 -0.95 -0.32 6.67
C LEU A 20 -1.78 0.08 5.44
N GLU A 21 -3.07 -0.29 5.41
CA GLU A 21 -3.97 0.14 4.34
C GLU A 21 -4.14 1.66 4.32
N VAL A 22 -4.28 2.26 5.51
CA VAL A 22 -4.31 3.72 5.63
C VAL A 22 -3.00 4.33 5.15
N VAL A 23 -1.84 3.79 5.54
CA VAL A 23 -0.53 4.29 5.06
C VAL A 23 -0.40 4.18 3.54
N ASN A 24 -0.88 3.09 2.94
CA ASN A 24 -0.80 2.86 1.50
C ASN A 24 -1.68 3.82 0.68
N THR A 25 -2.83 4.22 1.23
CA THR A 25 -3.84 5.01 0.51
C THR A 25 -3.87 6.49 0.90
N TYR A 26 -3.33 6.88 2.06
CA TYR A 26 -3.46 8.24 2.60
C TYR A 26 -2.97 9.33 1.65
N GLU A 27 -1.81 9.13 1.01
CA GLU A 27 -1.30 10.07 0.00
C GLU A 27 -1.63 9.64 -1.43
N GLY A 28 -2.23 8.46 -1.63
CA GLY A 28 -2.49 7.91 -2.97
C GLY A 28 -1.24 7.77 -3.84
N THR A 29 -0.05 7.66 -3.24
CA THR A 29 1.23 7.80 -3.94
C THR A 29 1.75 6.52 -4.57
N SER A 30 1.16 5.36 -4.32
CA SER A 30 1.62 4.08 -4.90
C SER A 30 1.67 4.14 -6.44
N ASP A 31 0.60 4.62 -7.07
CA ASP A 31 0.54 4.76 -8.53
C ASP A 31 1.47 5.87 -9.02
N VAL A 32 1.58 6.97 -8.27
CA VAL A 32 2.50 8.08 -8.59
C VAL A 32 3.96 7.60 -8.57
N HIS A 33 4.35 6.81 -7.57
CA HIS A 33 5.68 6.21 -7.49
C HIS A 33 5.96 5.26 -8.65
N ALA A 34 4.98 4.43 -9.04
CA ALA A 34 5.10 3.58 -10.21
C ALA A 34 5.32 4.40 -11.49
N LEU A 35 4.59 5.51 -11.65
CA LEU A 35 4.73 6.39 -12.81
C LEU A 35 6.06 7.17 -12.81
N ILE A 36 6.59 7.54 -11.65
CA ILE A 36 7.93 8.14 -11.53
C ILE A 36 9.00 7.15 -11.99
N LEU A 37 8.93 5.89 -11.54
CA LEU A 37 9.83 4.83 -11.98
C LEU A 37 9.67 4.55 -13.49
N GLY A 38 8.44 4.54 -14.00
CA GLY A 38 8.15 4.40 -15.43
C GLY A 38 8.79 5.51 -16.27
N ARG A 39 8.72 6.77 -15.82
CA ARG A 39 9.43 7.89 -16.46
C ARG A 39 10.94 7.70 -16.43
N ALA A 40 11.51 7.22 -15.32
CA ALA A 40 12.95 7.00 -15.20
C ALA A 40 13.46 5.92 -16.17
N GLN A 41 12.65 4.90 -16.47
CA GLN A 41 13.01 3.83 -17.41
C GLN A 41 12.78 4.20 -18.88
N THR A 42 11.69 4.91 -19.16
CA THR A 42 11.23 5.14 -20.56
C THR A 42 11.51 6.54 -21.09
N GLY A 43 11.79 7.51 -20.21
CA GLY A 43 11.90 8.92 -20.56
C GLY A 43 10.56 9.60 -20.87
N ILE A 44 9.44 8.88 -20.81
CA ILE A 44 8.10 9.40 -21.14
C ILE A 44 7.34 9.68 -19.85
N GLN A 45 6.84 10.90 -19.68
CA GLN A 45 5.97 11.25 -18.56
C GLN A 45 4.54 10.80 -18.84
N ALA A 46 3.94 10.06 -17.91
CA ALA A 46 2.62 9.43 -18.04
C ALA A 46 1.54 10.00 -17.10
N PHE A 47 1.81 11.17 -16.50
CA PHE A 47 0.88 11.92 -15.65
C PHE A 47 0.93 13.41 -16.04
N LYS A 48 -0.20 14.11 -15.87
CA LYS A 48 -0.33 15.54 -16.20
C LYS A 48 0.09 16.44 -15.04
#